data_AF-A0A2X3DXS0-F1
#
_entry.id   AF-A0A2X3DXS0-F1
#
_cell.length_a   1.000
_cell.length_b   1.000
_cell.length_c   1.000
_cell.angle_alpha   90.00
_cell.angle_beta   90.00
_cell.angle_gamma   90.00
#
_symmetry.space_group_name_H-M   'P 1'
#
loop_
_entity.id
_entity.type
_entity.pdbx_description
1 polymer ?
#
loop_
_entity_poly.entity_id
_entity_poly.type
_entity_poly.pdbx_seq_one_letter_code
_entity_poly.pdbx_strand_id
1 'polypeptide(L)'
;MLTRDFLMNADCKTAFGAIEESLLWSAEQRAASLAATLACRPDDGSVWIFGYGSLIWNPALNYRESCTGTLPGWNRAFCLRLTAGRGSACQPGRMLALKEGGRTTGVAYRLPDDTLEEELTLLWKREMITGCYLPTWCKLELDDGRTVNALVFIMDPRHPLFEPDTSAQVIAPLIARASGPLGTNAQYLFSLEQALRKLGMHDASLDDLVASVRALLGESPTPGLA
;
A
#
# COMPACT_ATOMS: atom_id res chain seq x y z
N MET A 1 7.43 -1.51 13.03
CA MET A 1 6.18 -1.07 12.35
C MET A 1 6.25 0.43 12.21
N LEU A 2 5.84 1.01 11.07
CA LEU A 2 5.84 2.48 10.91
C LEU A 2 4.73 3.06 11.78
N THR A 3 5.08 3.93 12.73
CA THR A 3 4.12 4.61 13.61
C THR A 3 3.91 6.05 13.13
N ARG A 4 2.80 6.67 13.53
CA ARG A 4 2.54 8.09 13.27
C ARG A 4 3.64 8.97 13.85
N ASP A 5 4.02 8.74 15.10
CA ASP A 5 5.11 9.48 15.77
C ASP A 5 6.43 9.36 15.01
N PHE A 6 6.70 8.20 14.42
CA PHE A 6 7.88 8.02 13.58
C PHE A 6 7.79 8.87 12.30
N LEU A 7 6.65 8.87 11.60
CA LEU A 7 6.45 9.67 10.38
C LEU A 7 6.51 11.19 10.64
N MET A 8 6.13 11.62 11.85
CA MET A 8 6.23 13.02 12.28
C MET A 8 7.67 13.43 12.55
N ASN A 9 8.43 12.60 13.27
CA ASN A 9 9.69 13.03 13.90
C ASN A 9 10.96 12.51 13.21
N ALA A 10 10.88 11.45 12.41
CA ALA A 10 12.06 10.78 11.87
C ALA A 10 12.25 11.01 10.37
N ASP A 11 13.51 11.03 9.95
CA ASP A 11 13.85 10.92 8.53
C ASP A 11 13.57 9.47 8.08
N CYS A 12 12.61 9.32 7.17
CA CYS A 12 12.21 8.04 6.61
C CYS A 12 13.42 7.27 6.05
N LYS A 13 14.47 7.95 5.56
CA LYS A 13 15.70 7.29 5.08
C LYS A 13 16.30 6.30 6.09
N THR A 14 16.21 6.61 7.39
CA THR A 14 16.82 5.77 8.44
C THR A 14 16.03 4.48 8.72
N ALA A 15 14.71 4.46 8.57
CA ALA A 15 13.89 3.28 8.88
C ALA A 15 13.76 2.28 7.75
N PHE A 16 13.85 2.72 6.49
CA PHE A 16 13.76 1.83 5.34
C PHE A 16 15.12 1.22 4.96
N GLY A 17 16.22 1.65 5.58
CA GLY A 17 17.57 1.19 5.23
C GLY A 17 18.10 1.89 3.98
N ALA A 18 19.09 1.27 3.31
CA ALA A 18 19.75 1.86 2.14
C ALA A 18 18.83 1.87 0.91
N ILE A 19 18.04 2.93 0.76
CA ILE A 19 17.34 3.26 -0.48
C ILE A 19 18.33 3.95 -1.43
N GLU A 20 18.28 3.60 -2.71
CA GLU A 20 19.06 4.27 -3.74
C GLU A 20 18.70 5.77 -3.78
N GLU A 21 19.71 6.63 -3.64
CA GLU A 21 19.50 8.08 -3.49
C GLU A 21 18.80 8.71 -4.70
N SER A 22 19.04 8.16 -5.90
CA SER A 22 18.39 8.58 -7.16
C SER A 22 16.87 8.40 -7.14
N LEU A 23 16.36 7.47 -6.32
CA LEU A 23 14.93 7.16 -6.22
C LEU A 23 14.26 8.01 -5.13
N LEU A 24 15.01 8.54 -4.17
CA LEU A 24 14.44 9.25 -3.03
C LEU A 24 13.88 10.61 -3.46
N TRP A 25 12.59 10.82 -3.21
CA TRP A 25 12.00 12.14 -3.38
C TRP A 25 12.42 13.08 -2.27
N SER A 26 12.66 14.34 -2.61
CA SER A 26 12.86 15.42 -1.65
C SER A 26 11.55 15.81 -0.96
N ALA A 27 11.64 16.63 0.10
CA ALA A 27 10.45 17.17 0.75
C ALA A 27 9.65 18.06 -0.20
N GLU A 28 10.35 18.84 -1.03
CA GLU A 28 9.78 19.73 -2.04
C GLU A 28 9.08 18.95 -3.15
N GLN A 29 9.67 17.84 -3.62
CA GLN A 29 9.03 16.98 -4.62
C GLN A 29 7.72 16.36 -4.09
N ARG A 30 7.73 15.89 -2.83
CA ARG A 30 6.50 15.39 -2.18
C ARG A 30 5.46 16.48 -2.01
N ALA A 31 5.85 17.67 -1.56
CA ALA A 31 4.93 18.80 -1.40
C ALA A 31 4.33 19.26 -2.75
N ALA A 32 5.15 19.33 -3.80
CA ALA A 32 4.69 19.68 -5.15
C ALA A 32 3.72 18.62 -5.70
N SER A 33 4.00 17.34 -5.51
CA SER A 33 3.09 16.25 -5.88
C SER A 33 1.76 16.32 -5.12
N LEU A 34 1.79 16.60 -3.82
CA LEU A 34 0.58 16.78 -3.02
C LEU A 34 -0.25 17.97 -3.53
N ALA A 35 0.37 19.13 -3.72
CA ALA A 35 -0.30 20.32 -4.23
C ALA A 35 -0.93 20.08 -5.62
N ALA A 36 -0.19 19.45 -6.54
CA ALA A 36 -0.70 19.11 -7.87
C ALA A 36 -1.87 18.12 -7.80
N THR A 37 -1.82 17.14 -6.89
CA THR A 37 -2.91 16.18 -6.68
C THR A 37 -4.17 16.87 -6.17
N LEU A 38 -4.03 17.76 -5.18
CA LEU A 38 -5.14 18.52 -4.61
C LEU A 38 -5.74 19.52 -5.62
N ALA A 39 -4.93 20.10 -6.51
CA ALA A 39 -5.43 20.98 -7.57
C ALA A 39 -6.34 20.26 -8.58
N CYS A 40 -6.14 18.95 -8.77
CA CYS A 40 -6.94 18.11 -9.67
C CYS A 40 -8.13 17.43 -8.96
N ARG A 41 -8.49 17.91 -7.76
CA ARG A 41 -9.57 17.33 -6.98
C ARG A 41 -10.91 17.43 -7.73
N PRO A 42 -11.70 16.34 -7.80
CA PRO A 42 -12.93 16.33 -8.61
C PRO A 42 -14.12 17.07 -7.99
N ASP A 43 -14.10 17.34 -6.68
CA ASP A 43 -15.17 18.03 -5.96
C ASP A 43 -14.67 18.71 -4.68
N ASP A 44 -15.53 19.51 -4.04
CA ASP A 44 -15.28 20.15 -2.75
C ASP A 44 -15.74 19.31 -1.55
N GLY A 45 -15.91 17.98 -1.72
CA GLY A 45 -16.44 17.09 -0.68
C GLY A 45 -15.51 16.91 0.52
N SER A 46 -15.67 15.83 1.29
CA SER A 46 -14.61 15.38 2.21
C SER A 46 -13.56 14.57 1.46
N VAL A 47 -12.30 14.63 1.90
CA VAL A 47 -11.22 13.81 1.33
C VAL A 47 -11.25 12.41 1.91
N TRP A 48 -11.28 11.41 1.04
CA TRP A 48 -11.20 10.00 1.40
C TRP A 48 -9.87 9.41 0.92
N ILE A 49 -9.25 8.55 1.74
CA ILE A 49 -8.08 7.76 1.35
C ILE A 49 -8.50 6.30 1.21
N PHE A 50 -8.19 5.66 0.08
CA PHE A 50 -8.43 4.23 -0.09
C PHE A 50 -7.18 3.41 0.28
N GLY A 51 -7.30 2.64 1.36
CA GLY A 51 -6.30 1.68 1.80
C GLY A 51 -6.57 0.29 1.21
N TYR A 52 -5.67 -0.17 0.35
CA TYR A 52 -5.73 -1.52 -0.25
C TYR A 52 -4.59 -2.44 0.22
N GLY A 53 -3.65 -1.93 1.03
CA GLY A 53 -2.46 -2.62 1.53
C GLY A 53 -2.26 -2.40 3.03
N SER A 54 -1.07 -1.92 3.43
CA SER A 54 -0.74 -1.67 4.85
C SER A 54 -1.66 -0.70 5.55
N LEU A 55 -2.30 0.21 4.82
CA LEU A 55 -3.30 1.12 5.37
C LEU A 55 -4.53 0.39 5.95
N ILE A 56 -4.79 -0.87 5.59
CA ILE A 56 -5.91 -1.65 6.13
C ILE A 56 -5.68 -1.97 7.62
N TRP A 57 -4.48 -2.39 8.02
CA TRP A 57 -4.18 -2.73 9.43
C TRP A 57 -3.35 -1.67 10.15
N ASN A 58 -2.70 -0.78 9.41
CA ASN A 58 -1.87 0.29 9.92
C ASN A 58 -2.14 1.59 9.14
N PRO A 59 -3.24 2.31 9.42
CA PRO A 59 -3.55 3.57 8.75
C PRO A 59 -2.51 4.65 9.02
N ALA A 60 -2.00 4.72 10.26
CA ALA A 60 -1.06 5.75 10.74
C ALA A 60 -1.49 7.20 10.43
N LEU A 61 -2.80 7.44 10.33
CA LEU A 61 -3.45 8.72 10.06
C LEU A 61 -4.64 8.90 11.00
N ASN A 62 -5.02 10.14 11.26
CA ASN A 62 -6.29 10.44 11.92
C ASN A 62 -7.41 10.44 10.88
N TYR A 63 -8.57 9.87 11.25
CA TYR A 63 -9.75 9.83 10.39
C TYR A 63 -11.02 10.02 11.22
N ARG A 64 -12.03 10.64 10.61
CA ARG A 64 -13.35 10.86 11.22
C ARG A 64 -14.25 9.64 11.09
N GLU A 65 -14.04 8.88 10.02
CA GLU A 65 -14.89 7.78 9.62
C GLU A 65 -14.08 6.80 8.78
N SER A 66 -14.38 5.51 8.90
CA SER A 66 -13.90 4.49 7.97
C SER A 66 -15.05 3.63 7.47
N CYS A 67 -14.96 3.19 6.22
CA CYS A 67 -15.95 2.31 5.61
C CYS A 67 -15.24 1.35 4.65
N THR A 68 -15.64 0.08 4.63
CA THR A 68 -15.15 -0.86 3.63
C THR A 68 -15.74 -0.51 2.26
N GLY A 69 -15.03 -0.87 1.19
CA GLY A 69 -15.49 -0.57 -0.15
C GLY A 69 -14.71 -1.29 -1.23
N THR A 70 -15.22 -1.15 -2.45
CA THR A 70 -14.67 -1.74 -3.67
C THR A 70 -14.26 -0.65 -4.65
N LEU A 71 -13.01 -0.73 -5.10
CA LEU A 71 -12.45 0.12 -6.15
C LEU A 71 -12.50 -0.63 -7.50
N PRO A 72 -13.39 -0.25 -8.42
CA PRO A 72 -13.46 -0.87 -9.74
C PRO A 72 -12.30 -0.42 -10.63
N GLY A 73 -11.89 -1.29 -11.57
CA GLY A 73 -10.87 -0.98 -12.57
C GLY A 73 -9.43 -1.07 -12.06
N TRP A 74 -9.23 -1.47 -10.80
CA TRP A 74 -7.91 -1.61 -10.19
C TRP A 74 -7.77 -2.96 -9.49
N ASN A 75 -6.64 -3.62 -9.70
CA ASN A 75 -6.31 -4.91 -9.14
C ASN A 75 -5.11 -4.79 -8.20
N ARG A 76 -5.24 -5.39 -7.02
CA ARG A 76 -4.16 -5.56 -6.06
C ARG A 76 -3.08 -6.47 -6.67
N ALA A 77 -1.84 -6.00 -6.67
CA ALA A 77 -0.73 -6.78 -7.20
C ALA A 77 0.60 -6.50 -6.50
N PHE A 78 1.40 -7.55 -6.30
CA PHE A 78 2.76 -7.46 -5.80
C PHE A 78 3.76 -7.13 -6.93
N CYS A 79 3.59 -5.95 -7.53
CA CYS A 79 4.32 -5.52 -8.74
C CYS A 79 5.39 -4.44 -8.51
N LEU A 80 5.65 -4.07 -7.25
CA LEU A 80 6.72 -3.15 -6.90
C LEU A 80 7.94 -3.94 -6.41
N ARG A 81 9.10 -3.77 -7.03
CA ARG A 81 10.36 -4.34 -6.54
C ARG A 81 10.72 -3.68 -5.21
N LEU A 82 10.87 -4.50 -4.17
CA LEU A 82 11.14 -4.02 -2.81
C LEU A 82 12.63 -4.18 -2.45
N THR A 83 13.41 -3.11 -2.60
CA THR A 83 14.85 -3.10 -2.31
C THR A 83 15.20 -2.51 -0.94
N ALA A 84 14.20 -2.13 -0.16
CA ALA A 84 14.35 -1.48 1.14
C ALA A 84 13.18 -1.85 2.08
N GLY A 85 13.30 -1.53 3.37
CA GLY A 85 12.27 -1.76 4.38
C GLY A 85 12.14 -3.23 4.76
N ARG A 86 11.44 -4.01 3.95
CA ARG A 86 11.27 -5.47 4.13
C ARG A 86 12.01 -6.33 3.11
N GLY A 87 12.87 -5.70 2.35
CA GLY A 87 13.84 -6.32 1.45
C GLY A 87 15.13 -5.52 1.46
N SER A 88 16.06 -5.94 0.61
CA SER A 88 17.35 -5.27 0.42
C SER A 88 17.74 -5.28 -1.05
N ALA A 89 18.78 -4.51 -1.42
CA ALA A 89 19.30 -4.53 -2.78
C ALA A 89 19.79 -5.93 -3.21
N CYS A 90 20.40 -6.70 -2.29
CA CYS A 90 20.91 -8.04 -2.56
C CYS A 90 19.83 -9.14 -2.46
N GLN A 91 18.79 -8.92 -1.65
CA GLN A 91 17.64 -9.83 -1.51
C GLN A 91 16.35 -9.03 -1.66
N PRO A 92 16.01 -8.62 -2.89
CA PRO A 92 14.81 -7.84 -3.15
C PRO A 92 13.57 -8.69 -2.95
N GLY A 93 12.53 -8.05 -2.42
CA GLY A 93 11.20 -8.61 -2.32
C GLY A 93 10.25 -8.07 -3.39
N ARG A 94 8.97 -8.27 -3.14
CA ARG A 94 7.86 -7.66 -3.86
C ARG A 94 6.92 -6.96 -2.89
N MET A 95 6.51 -5.77 -3.27
CA MET A 95 5.60 -4.94 -2.51
C MET A 95 4.31 -4.71 -3.30
N LEU A 96 3.24 -4.47 -2.55
CA LEU A 96 1.91 -4.26 -3.07
C LEU A 96 1.78 -2.89 -3.74
N ALA A 97 1.07 -2.86 -4.85
CA ALA A 97 0.52 -1.66 -5.47
C ALA A 97 -0.83 -2.01 -6.14
N LEU A 98 -1.43 -1.03 -6.83
CA LEU A 98 -2.58 -1.27 -7.72
C LEU A 98 -2.14 -1.17 -9.18
N LYS A 99 -2.59 -2.13 -9.99
CA LYS A 99 -2.48 -2.14 -11.45
C LYS A 99 -3.87 -1.98 -12.06
N GLU A 100 -3.96 -1.47 -13.28
CA GLU A 100 -5.22 -1.40 -14.01
C GLU A 100 -5.85 -2.79 -14.22
N GLY A 101 -7.18 -2.83 -14.21
CA GLY A 101 -8.01 -4.01 -14.43
C GLY A 101 -8.67 -4.54 -13.15
N GLY A 102 -9.68 -5.39 -13.32
CA GLY A 102 -10.34 -6.08 -12.19
C GLY A 102 -11.07 -5.14 -11.22
N ARG A 103 -11.01 -5.47 -9.95
CA ARG A 103 -11.57 -4.70 -8.82
C ARG A 103 -10.82 -5.06 -7.55
N THR A 104 -10.72 -4.13 -6.61
CA THR A 104 -10.01 -4.34 -5.34
C THR A 104 -10.87 -3.89 -4.17
N THR A 105 -11.01 -4.75 -3.17
CA THR A 105 -11.63 -4.41 -1.89
C THR A 105 -10.62 -3.80 -0.93
N GLY A 106 -11.06 -2.90 -0.06
CA GLY A 106 -10.21 -2.24 0.92
C GLY A 106 -11.01 -1.37 1.89
N VAL A 107 -10.32 -0.45 2.55
CA VAL A 107 -10.92 0.44 3.55
C VAL A 107 -10.74 1.89 3.12
N ALA A 108 -11.84 2.62 3.07
CA ALA A 108 -11.86 4.07 2.88
C ALA A 108 -11.76 4.77 4.23
N TYR A 109 -10.91 5.80 4.33
CA TYR A 109 -10.77 6.63 5.52
C TYR A 109 -11.10 8.08 5.19
N ARG A 110 -12.10 8.67 5.86
CA ARG A 110 -12.44 10.10 5.73
C ARG A 110 -11.53 10.92 6.60
N LEU A 111 -10.72 11.80 6.00
CA LEU A 111 -9.81 12.67 6.75
C LEU A 111 -10.59 13.80 7.47
N PRO A 112 -10.11 14.28 8.63
CA PRO A 112 -10.63 15.48 9.26
C PRO A 112 -10.32 16.71 8.41
N ASP A 113 -11.31 17.56 8.14
CA ASP A 113 -11.11 18.77 7.33
C ASP A 113 -10.20 19.79 8.05
N ASP A 114 -10.22 19.79 9.39
CA ASP A 114 -9.45 20.68 10.26
C ASP A 114 -7.95 20.35 10.31
N THR A 115 -7.56 19.11 10.01
CA THR A 115 -6.15 18.68 9.99
C THR A 115 -5.75 18.07 8.64
N LEU A 116 -6.51 18.36 7.58
CA LEU A 116 -6.40 17.68 6.29
C LEU A 116 -4.99 17.74 5.70
N GLU A 117 -4.40 18.94 5.65
CA GLU A 117 -3.06 19.16 5.07
C GLU A 117 -1.97 18.42 5.84
N GLU A 118 -2.08 18.39 7.18
CA GLU A 118 -1.14 17.69 8.06
C GLU A 118 -1.21 16.17 7.82
N GLU A 119 -2.42 15.60 7.77
CA GLU A 119 -2.64 14.17 7.50
C GLU A 119 -2.12 13.77 6.12
N LEU A 120 -2.40 14.57 5.10
CA LEU A 120 -1.92 14.32 3.74
C LEU A 120 -0.39 14.43 3.64
N THR A 121 0.21 15.40 4.34
CA THR A 121 1.68 15.54 4.38
C THR A 121 2.34 14.30 4.99
N LEU A 122 1.78 13.76 6.07
CA LEU A 122 2.26 12.52 6.69
C LEU A 122 2.06 11.32 5.77
N LEU A 123 0.92 11.24 5.09
CA LEU A 123 0.63 10.19 4.13
C LEU A 123 1.60 10.23 2.93
N TRP A 124 1.94 11.42 2.41
CA TRP A 124 2.94 11.56 1.36
C TRP A 124 4.33 11.17 1.83
N LYS A 125 4.73 11.51 3.06
CA LYS A 125 5.98 11.04 3.65
C LYS A 125 6.06 9.52 3.72
N ARG A 126 4.92 8.85 3.91
CA ARG A 126 4.82 7.39 4.01
C ARG A 126 4.81 6.71 2.64
N GLU A 127 3.94 7.14 1.73
CA GLU A 127 3.69 6.44 0.46
C GLU A 127 4.59 6.94 -0.68
N MET A 128 4.94 8.23 -0.69
CA MET A 128 5.67 8.89 -1.80
C MET A 128 7.17 9.05 -1.50
N ILE A 129 7.77 8.08 -0.81
CA ILE A 129 9.21 8.10 -0.46
C ILE A 129 10.07 8.02 -1.72
N THR A 130 9.70 7.12 -2.64
CA THR A 130 10.45 6.87 -3.88
C THR A 130 9.72 7.36 -5.14
N GLY A 131 8.51 7.90 -4.99
CA GLY A 131 7.68 8.24 -6.15
C GLY A 131 7.21 7.05 -6.97
N CYS A 132 7.18 5.84 -6.39
CA CYS A 132 6.72 4.64 -7.08
C CYS A 132 5.22 4.60 -7.37
N TYR A 133 4.45 5.47 -6.70
CA TYR A 133 3.01 5.58 -6.89
C TYR A 133 2.61 6.86 -7.61
N LEU A 134 1.46 6.82 -8.29
CA LEU A 134 0.73 7.98 -8.77
C LEU A 134 -0.48 8.22 -7.85
N PRO A 135 -0.54 9.31 -7.08
CA PRO A 135 -1.74 9.70 -6.36
C PRO A 135 -2.85 10.04 -7.37
N THR A 136 -3.97 9.32 -7.32
CA THR A 136 -5.05 9.38 -8.32
C THR A 136 -6.40 9.48 -7.63
N TRP A 137 -7.26 10.39 -8.10
CA TRP A 137 -8.65 10.48 -7.65
C TRP A 137 -9.50 9.44 -8.38
N CYS A 138 -10.12 8.54 -7.62
CA CYS A 138 -10.97 7.48 -8.14
C CYS A 138 -12.36 7.54 -7.51
N LYS A 139 -13.38 7.15 -8.28
CA LYS A 139 -14.71 6.82 -7.74
C LYS A 139 -14.60 5.50 -6.98
N LEU A 140 -14.94 5.53 -5.69
CA LEU A 140 -14.92 4.38 -4.80
C LEU A 140 -16.35 4.05 -4.36
N GLU A 141 -16.73 2.78 -4.48
CA GLU A 141 -18.03 2.26 -4.03
C GLU A 141 -17.88 1.80 -2.58
N LEU A 142 -18.60 2.43 -1.65
CA LEU A 142 -18.60 2.05 -0.23
C LEU A 142 -19.69 1.00 0.04
N ASP A 143 -19.45 0.12 1.01
CA ASP A 143 -20.37 -0.98 1.32
C ASP A 143 -21.69 -0.50 1.96
N ASP A 144 -21.74 0.75 2.43
CA ASP A 144 -22.97 1.42 2.88
C ASP A 144 -23.80 2.04 1.76
N GLY A 145 -23.40 1.84 0.50
CA GLY A 145 -24.11 2.29 -0.69
C GLY A 145 -23.74 3.69 -1.18
N ARG A 146 -22.84 4.41 -0.47
CA ARG A 146 -22.31 5.69 -0.97
C ARG A 146 -21.28 5.45 -2.08
N THR A 147 -21.15 6.43 -2.98
CA THR A 147 -20.00 6.54 -3.89
C THR A 147 -19.24 7.81 -3.56
N VAL A 148 -17.95 7.70 -3.27
CA VAL A 148 -17.10 8.84 -2.90
C VAL A 148 -15.95 9.00 -3.88
N ASN A 149 -15.40 10.21 -3.97
CA ASN A 149 -14.11 10.42 -4.62
C ASN A 149 -13.01 10.17 -3.58
N ALA A 150 -12.21 9.13 -3.80
CA ALA A 150 -11.11 8.75 -2.92
C ALA A 150 -9.77 8.95 -3.62
N LEU A 151 -8.79 9.40 -2.85
CA LEU A 151 -7.40 9.41 -3.26
C LEU A 151 -6.82 8.00 -3.11
N VAL A 152 -6.19 7.53 -4.17
CA VAL A 152 -5.62 6.19 -4.30
C VAL A 152 -4.19 6.30 -4.82
N PHE A 153 -3.26 5.60 -4.20
CA PHE A 153 -1.87 5.50 -4.67
C PHE A 153 -1.75 4.30 -5.61
N ILE A 154 -1.80 4.49 -6.92
CA ILE A 154 -1.67 3.41 -7.91
C ILE A 154 -0.21 3.26 -8.37
N MET A 155 0.18 2.13 -8.95
CA MET A 155 1.55 1.95 -9.45
C MET A 155 1.85 2.90 -10.64
N ASP A 156 3.00 3.60 -10.67
CA ASP A 156 3.48 4.23 -11.90
C ASP A 156 4.16 3.17 -12.79
N PRO A 157 3.59 2.78 -13.93
CA PRO A 157 4.18 1.75 -14.81
C PRO A 157 5.51 2.19 -15.44
N ARG A 158 5.88 3.48 -15.37
CA ARG A 158 7.15 4.01 -15.87
C ARG A 158 8.24 4.01 -14.80
N HIS A 159 7.90 3.74 -13.54
CA HIS A 159 8.86 3.78 -12.45
C HIS A 159 9.87 2.61 -12.58
N PRO A 160 11.18 2.82 -12.36
CA PRO A 160 12.21 1.78 -12.55
C PRO A 160 12.02 0.51 -11.69
N LEU A 161 11.32 0.63 -10.57
CA LEU A 161 11.00 -0.51 -9.68
C LEU A 161 9.68 -1.22 -10.05
N PHE A 162 8.99 -0.83 -11.11
CA PHE A 162 7.82 -1.56 -11.58
C PHE A 162 8.23 -2.87 -12.22
N GLU A 163 7.65 -3.98 -11.76
CA GLU A 163 7.84 -5.31 -12.34
C GLU A 163 6.48 -5.92 -12.70
N PRO A 164 6.19 -6.15 -13.99
CA PRO A 164 4.84 -6.48 -14.44
C PRO A 164 4.41 -7.91 -14.13
N ASP A 165 5.36 -8.84 -14.02
CA ASP A 165 5.09 -10.25 -13.69
C ASP A 165 4.80 -10.41 -12.20
N THR A 166 3.54 -10.72 -11.93
CA THR A 166 2.99 -10.88 -10.58
C THR A 166 2.54 -12.31 -10.32
N SER A 167 2.96 -13.27 -11.16
CA SER A 167 2.61 -14.67 -11.00
C SER A 167 3.24 -15.24 -9.73
N ALA A 168 2.47 -16.01 -8.96
CA ALA A 168 2.95 -16.57 -7.68
C ALA A 168 4.27 -17.36 -7.84
N GLN A 169 4.45 -18.05 -8.97
CA GLN A 169 5.69 -18.75 -9.29
C GLN A 169 6.93 -17.84 -9.29
N VAL A 170 6.80 -16.62 -9.80
CA VAL A 170 7.90 -15.65 -9.86
C VAL A 170 8.07 -14.91 -8.53
N ILE A 171 6.97 -14.47 -7.93
CA ILE A 171 7.06 -13.56 -6.78
C ILE A 171 7.16 -14.26 -5.42
N ALA A 172 6.63 -15.49 -5.26
CA ALA A 172 6.65 -16.18 -3.98
C ALA A 172 8.08 -16.48 -3.47
N PRO A 173 9.04 -16.95 -4.31
CA PRO A 173 10.43 -17.15 -3.87
C PRO A 173 11.12 -15.87 -3.41
N LEU A 174 10.79 -14.73 -4.04
CA LEU A 174 11.32 -13.42 -3.66
C LEU A 174 10.77 -12.99 -2.31
N ILE A 175 9.44 -13.06 -2.13
CA ILE A 175 8.77 -12.70 -0.88
C ILE A 175 9.21 -13.58 0.29
N ALA A 176 9.40 -14.88 0.06
CA ALA A 176 9.83 -15.83 1.10
C ALA A 176 11.25 -15.56 1.61
N ARG A 177 12.14 -15.05 0.76
CA ARG A 177 13.56 -14.82 1.09
C ARG A 177 13.86 -13.39 1.55
N ALA A 178 13.07 -12.41 1.11
CA ALA A 178 13.33 -11.01 1.37
C ALA A 178 13.13 -10.61 2.84
N SER A 179 14.12 -9.91 3.38
CA SER A 179 14.13 -9.37 4.73
C SER A 179 14.86 -8.02 4.77
N GLY A 180 14.43 -7.16 5.69
CA GLY A 180 15.04 -5.86 5.93
C GLY A 180 14.75 -5.33 7.34
N PRO A 181 15.12 -4.08 7.64
CA PRO A 181 14.99 -3.48 8.97
C PRO A 181 13.56 -3.43 9.51
N LEU A 182 12.54 -3.49 8.63
CA LEU A 182 11.12 -3.49 9.02
C LEU A 182 10.52 -4.89 9.17
N GLY A 183 11.34 -5.94 9.08
CA GLY A 183 10.94 -7.35 9.11
C GLY A 183 10.96 -8.01 7.74
N THR A 184 10.37 -9.20 7.63
CA THR A 184 10.35 -9.95 6.36
C THR A 184 9.25 -9.47 5.43
N ASN A 185 9.42 -9.72 4.14
CA ASN A 185 8.37 -9.46 3.15
C ASN A 185 7.18 -10.42 3.32
N ALA A 186 7.44 -11.68 3.72
CA ALA A 186 6.39 -12.66 4.05
C ALA A 186 5.49 -12.18 5.21
N GLN A 187 6.05 -11.56 6.25
CA GLN A 187 5.26 -10.98 7.34
C GLN A 187 4.27 -9.92 6.85
N TYR A 188 4.64 -9.12 5.84
CA TYR A 188 3.71 -8.16 5.23
C TYR A 188 2.57 -8.89 4.53
N LEU A 189 2.89 -9.90 3.72
CA LEU A 189 1.89 -10.68 2.98
C LEU A 189 0.88 -11.32 3.94
N PHE A 190 1.33 -11.95 5.03
CA PHE A 190 0.45 -12.59 6.00
C PHE A 190 -0.35 -11.58 6.84
N SER A 191 0.21 -10.41 7.13
CA SER A 191 -0.53 -9.33 7.79
C SER A 191 -1.69 -8.84 6.91
N LEU A 192 -1.46 -8.75 5.59
CA LEU A 192 -2.49 -8.38 4.62
C LEU A 192 -3.57 -9.46 4.50
N GLU A 193 -3.20 -10.74 4.37
CA GLU A 193 -4.13 -11.88 4.38
C GLU A 193 -5.04 -11.83 5.61
N GLN A 194 -4.45 -11.68 6.81
CA GLN A 194 -5.20 -11.64 8.06
C GLN A 194 -6.13 -10.42 8.12
N ALA A 195 -5.67 -9.24 7.69
CA ALA A 195 -6.46 -8.02 7.72
C ALA A 195 -7.67 -8.09 6.80
N LEU A 196 -7.51 -8.65 5.60
CA LEU A 196 -8.61 -8.85 4.65
C LEU A 196 -9.61 -9.87 5.17
N ARG A 197 -9.15 -11.01 5.69
CA ARG A 197 -10.04 -12.03 6.27
C ARG A 197 -10.86 -11.51 7.45
N LYS A 198 -10.27 -10.68 8.32
CA LYS A 198 -10.99 -10.04 9.43
C LYS A 198 -12.13 -9.14 8.97
N LEU A 199 -12.02 -8.59 7.76
CA LEU A 199 -13.04 -7.74 7.14
C LEU A 199 -13.97 -8.53 6.19
N GLY A 200 -13.86 -9.86 6.13
CA GLY A 200 -14.64 -10.69 5.21
C GLY A 200 -14.29 -10.49 3.73
N MET A 201 -13.11 -9.94 3.43
CA MET A 201 -12.65 -9.69 2.07
C MET A 201 -11.86 -10.89 1.56
N HIS A 202 -12.25 -11.39 0.38
CA HIS A 202 -11.58 -12.49 -0.31
C HIS A 202 -10.80 -11.99 -1.54
N ASP A 203 -9.61 -12.53 -1.74
CA ASP A 203 -8.73 -12.20 -2.86
C ASP A 203 -7.98 -13.46 -3.28
N ALA A 204 -8.52 -14.16 -4.29
CA ALA A 204 -7.99 -15.44 -4.72
C ALA A 204 -6.52 -15.38 -5.15
N SER A 205 -6.13 -14.27 -5.80
CA SER A 205 -4.74 -14.07 -6.23
C SER A 205 -3.79 -13.94 -5.04
N LEU A 206 -4.24 -13.30 -3.96
CA LEU A 206 -3.50 -13.19 -2.72
C LEU A 206 -3.45 -14.53 -1.99
N ASP A 207 -4.56 -15.28 -1.93
CA ASP A 207 -4.63 -16.59 -1.28
C ASP A 207 -3.66 -17.59 -1.94
N ASP A 208 -3.59 -17.63 -3.29
CA ASP A 208 -2.64 -18.46 -4.03
C ASP A 208 -1.18 -18.09 -3.72
N LEU A 209 -0.91 -16.79 -3.63
CA LEU A 209 0.42 -16.27 -3.29
C LEU A 209 0.81 -16.65 -1.85
N VAL A 210 -0.12 -16.51 -0.90
CA VAL A 210 0.10 -16.87 0.51
C VAL A 210 0.40 -18.36 0.63
N ALA A 211 -0.39 -19.22 -0.04
CA ALA A 211 -0.17 -20.65 -0.04
C ALA A 211 1.23 -21.01 -0.59
N SER A 212 1.63 -20.37 -1.69
CA SER A 212 2.95 -20.56 -2.30
C SER A 212 4.09 -20.14 -1.37
N VAL A 213 3.96 -18.99 -0.69
CA VAL A 213 4.98 -18.50 0.25
C VAL A 213 5.08 -19.39 1.50
N ARG A 214 3.94 -19.83 2.07
CA ARG A 214 3.93 -20.77 3.21
C ARG A 214 4.63 -22.08 2.88
N ALA A 215 4.34 -22.65 1.70
CA ALA A 215 4.98 -23.87 1.24
C ALA A 215 6.51 -23.72 1.14
N LEU A 216 6.99 -22.59 0.63
CA LEU A 216 8.44 -22.29 0.53
C LEU A 216 9.10 -22.08 1.90
N LEU A 217 8.37 -21.59 2.90
CA LEU A 217 8.85 -21.43 4.27
C LEU A 217 8.77 -22.72 5.10
N GLY A 218 8.15 -23.79 4.57
CA GLY A 218 7.91 -25.03 5.30
C GLY A 218 6.79 -24.93 6.33
N GLU A 219 5.95 -23.91 6.25
CA GLU A 219 4.77 -23.76 7.11
C GLU A 219 3.60 -24.56 6.53
N SER A 220 3.04 -25.48 7.32
CA SER A 220 1.81 -26.19 6.92
C SER A 220 0.64 -25.20 6.92
N PRO A 221 -0.31 -25.28 5.96
CA PRO A 221 -1.48 -24.41 5.95
C PRO A 221 -2.25 -24.57 7.25
N THR A 222 -2.51 -23.44 7.94
CA THR A 222 -3.37 -23.44 9.12
C THR A 222 -4.75 -23.92 8.69
N PRO A 223 -5.29 -25.01 9.26
CA PRO A 223 -6.61 -25.48 8.86
C PRO A 223 -7.63 -24.39 9.17
N GLY A 224 -8.31 -23.91 8.13
CA GLY A 224 -9.43 -22.99 8.28
C GLY A 224 -10.49 -23.67 9.15
N LEU A 225 -10.84 -23.02 10.27
CA LEU A 225 -11.98 -23.41 11.07
C LEU A 225 -13.23 -23.29 10.17
N ALA A 226 -13.77 -24.45 9.84
CA ALA A 226 -15.09 -24.62 9.23
C ALA A 226 -16.20 -24.13 10.17
#